data_AF-A0A4Z0L1Q1-F1
#
_entry.id   AF-A0A4Z0L1Q1-F1
#
_cell.length_a   1.000
_cell.length_b   1.000
_cell.length_c   1.000
_cell.angle_alpha   90.00
_cell.angle_beta   90.00
_cell.angle_gamma   90.00
#
_symmetry.space_group_name_H-M   'P 1'
#
loop_
_entity.id
_entity.type
_entity.pdbx_description
1 polymer ?
#
loop_
_entity_poly.entity_id
_entity_poly.type
_entity_poly.pdbx_seq_one_letter_code
_entity_poly.pdbx_strand_id
1 'polypeptide(L)'
;GVDNPGAQAGLTFLIDMIKNKNMSADTDYSIAEAAFNKGETAMTINGPWAWSNIDKSKVNYGVTLLPTFTGARSHPVVGVLSAGRTAARRRAA
;
A
#
# COMPACT_ATOMS: atom_id res chain seq x y z
N GLY A 1 20.23 0.52 -8.09
CA GLY A 1 19.59 1.57 -8.91
C GLY A 1 18.18 1.16 -9.28
N VAL A 2 17.31 2.09 -9.63
CA VAL A 2 15.90 1.81 -9.98
C VAL A 2 15.72 1.10 -11.33
N ASP A 3 16.75 1.08 -12.17
CA ASP A 3 16.76 0.44 -13.49
C ASP A 3 17.56 -0.89 -13.50
N ASN A 4 17.38 -1.70 -12.45
CA ASN A 4 18.02 -3.02 -12.40
C ASN A 4 17.04 -4.12 -12.87
N PRO A 5 17.53 -5.32 -13.24
CA PRO A 5 16.67 -6.39 -13.75
C PRO A 5 15.50 -6.78 -12.82
N GLY A 6 15.69 -6.73 -11.50
CA GLY A 6 14.63 -7.02 -10.53
C GLY A 6 13.55 -5.94 -10.49
N ALA A 7 13.93 -4.67 -10.61
CA ALA A 7 12.99 -3.56 -10.68
C ALA A 7 12.19 -3.58 -11.99
N GLN A 8 12.84 -3.88 -13.12
CA GLN A 8 12.17 -4.08 -14.41
C GLN A 8 11.18 -5.25 -14.35
N ALA A 9 11.59 -6.42 -13.82
CA ALA A 9 10.72 -7.59 -13.71
C ALA A 9 9.48 -7.33 -12.84
N GLY A 10 9.65 -6.65 -11.70
CA GLY A 10 8.52 -6.30 -10.82
C GLY A 10 7.54 -5.33 -11.48
N LEU A 11 8.05 -4.31 -12.19
CA LEU A 11 7.19 -3.37 -12.91
C LEU A 11 6.50 -4.01 -14.12
N THR A 12 7.19 -4.86 -14.88
CA THR A 12 6.60 -5.63 -15.99
C THR A 12 5.45 -6.49 -15.49
N PHE A 13 5.60 -7.20 -14.37
CA PHE A 13 4.53 -7.98 -13.78
C PHE A 13 3.30 -7.12 -13.42
N LEU A 14 3.52 -5.93 -12.86
CA LEU A 14 2.43 -4.99 -12.55
C LEU A 14 1.72 -4.49 -13.82
N ILE A 15 2.47 -4.18 -14.87
CA ILE A 15 1.93 -3.79 -16.18
C ILE A 15 1.11 -4.94 -16.77
N ASP A 16 1.58 -6.19 -16.65
CA ASP A 16 0.87 -7.35 -17.17
C ASP A 16 -0.45 -7.59 -16.43
N MET A 17 -0.51 -7.35 -15.11
CA MET A 17 -1.78 -7.38 -14.37
C MET A 17 -2.79 -6.35 -14.89
N ILE A 18 -2.33 -5.17 -15.28
CA ILE A 18 -3.18 -4.13 -15.88
C ILE A 18 -3.66 -4.58 -17.26
N LYS A 19 -2.74 -5.05 -18.12
CA LYS A 19 -3.08 -5.53 -19.49
C LYS A 19 -4.05 -6.71 -19.46
N ASN A 20 -3.89 -7.61 -18.51
CA ASN A 20 -4.75 -8.78 -18.32
C ASN A 20 -6.07 -8.46 -17.60
N LYS A 21 -6.35 -7.16 -17.33
CA LYS A 21 -7.57 -6.67 -16.67
C LYS A 21 -7.76 -7.21 -15.24
N ASN A 22 -6.68 -7.62 -14.58
CA ASN A 22 -6.71 -7.98 -13.15
C ASN A 22 -6.73 -6.74 -12.24
N MET A 23 -6.24 -5.60 -12.74
CA MET A 23 -6.30 -4.29 -12.07
C MET A 23 -6.55 -3.19 -13.10
N SER A 24 -7.15 -2.07 -12.67
CA SER A 24 -7.25 -0.87 -13.49
C SER A 24 -6.02 0.03 -13.28
N ALA A 25 -5.55 0.67 -14.35
CA ALA A 25 -4.46 1.66 -14.26
C ALA A 25 -4.90 2.95 -13.54
N ASP A 26 -6.21 3.22 -13.51
CA ASP A 26 -6.79 4.44 -12.95
C ASP A 26 -7.14 4.30 -11.46
N THR A 27 -6.87 3.14 -10.85
CA THR A 27 -7.16 2.90 -9.44
C THR A 27 -6.25 3.75 -8.56
N ASP A 28 -6.84 4.71 -7.84
CA ASP A 28 -6.19 5.46 -6.78
C ASP A 28 -6.50 4.89 -5.38
N TYR A 29 -5.99 5.57 -4.35
CA TYR A 29 -6.21 5.19 -2.94
C TYR A 29 -7.70 5.09 -2.57
N SER A 30 -8.49 6.10 -2.96
CA SER A 30 -9.90 6.20 -2.58
C SER A 30 -10.75 5.13 -3.25
N ILE A 31 -10.44 4.82 -4.52
CA ILE A 31 -11.10 3.75 -5.28
C ILE A 31 -10.79 2.40 -4.64
N ALA A 32 -9.52 2.11 -4.32
CA ALA A 32 -9.11 0.85 -3.71
C ALA A 32 -9.70 0.66 -2.30
N GLU A 33 -9.69 1.71 -1.47
CA GLU A 33 -10.28 1.68 -0.12
C GLU A 33 -11.79 1.47 -0.19
N ALA A 34 -12.50 2.18 -1.07
CA ALA A 34 -13.94 2.02 -1.23
C ALA A 34 -14.31 0.62 -1.73
N ALA A 35 -13.62 0.09 -2.74
CA ALA A 35 -13.87 -1.24 -3.26
C ALA A 35 -13.69 -2.33 -2.18
N PHE A 36 -12.64 -2.24 -1.37
CA PHE A 36 -12.41 -3.20 -0.30
C PHE A 36 -13.45 -3.08 0.82
N ASN A 37 -13.74 -1.85 1.26
CA ASN A 37 -14.72 -1.60 2.32
C ASN A 37 -16.15 -1.99 1.92
N LYS A 38 -16.47 -2.00 0.62
CA LYS A 38 -17.74 -2.51 0.09
C LYS A 38 -17.74 -4.02 -0.17
N GLY A 39 -16.61 -4.70 -0.02
CA GLY A 39 -16.46 -6.12 -0.33
C GLY A 39 -16.41 -6.45 -1.83
N GLU A 40 -16.13 -5.47 -2.69
CA GLU A 40 -16.05 -5.62 -4.15
C GLU A 40 -14.69 -6.19 -4.59
N THR A 41 -13.66 -6.13 -3.73
CA THR A 41 -12.37 -6.79 -3.93
C THR A 41 -11.99 -7.62 -2.70
N ALA A 42 -11.35 -8.77 -2.95
CA ALA A 42 -10.92 -9.68 -1.90
C ALA A 42 -9.66 -9.21 -1.15
N MET A 43 -8.82 -8.38 -1.78
CA MET A 43 -7.54 -7.95 -1.23
C MET A 43 -7.28 -6.47 -1.50
N THR A 44 -6.63 -5.82 -0.54
CA THR A 44 -6.05 -4.48 -0.68
C THR A 44 -4.69 -4.44 0.02
N ILE A 45 -3.78 -3.58 -0.44
CA ILE A 45 -2.47 -3.36 0.19
C ILE A 45 -2.50 -1.96 0.81
N ASN A 46 -2.52 -1.90 2.15
CA ASN A 46 -2.57 -0.64 2.88
C ASN A 46 -1.86 -0.74 4.23
N GLY A 47 -1.65 0.40 4.90
CA GLY A 47 -1.01 0.45 6.21
C GLY A 47 -1.99 0.55 7.38
N PRO A 48 -1.48 0.56 8.63
CA PRO A 48 -2.30 0.54 9.84
C PRO A 48 -3.31 1.68 9.96
N TRP A 49 -3.07 2.81 9.31
CA TRP A 49 -3.96 3.96 9.31
C TRP A 49 -5.34 3.67 8.67
N ALA A 50 -5.45 2.69 7.79
CA ALA A 50 -6.70 2.38 7.09
C ALA A 50 -7.65 1.47 7.89
N TRP A 51 -7.15 0.76 8.90
CA TRP A 51 -7.92 -0.27 9.64
C TRP A 51 -9.20 0.29 10.26
N SER A 52 -9.16 1.51 10.81
CA SER A 52 -10.35 2.16 11.40
C SER A 52 -11.52 2.30 10.42
N ASN A 53 -11.23 2.50 9.13
CA ASN A 53 -12.27 2.59 8.10
C ASN A 53 -12.83 1.21 7.73
N ILE A 54 -11.98 0.19 7.71
CA ILE A 54 -12.37 -1.21 7.46
C ILE A 54 -13.21 -1.76 8.64
N ASP A 55 -12.84 -1.43 9.87
CA ASP A 55 -13.61 -1.82 11.06
C ASP A 55 -15.05 -1.26 10.99
N LYS A 56 -15.19 -0.01 10.56
CA LYS A 56 -16.50 0.65 10.38
C LYS A 56 -17.34 0.02 9.27
N SER A 57 -16.69 -0.52 8.23
CA SER A 57 -17.40 -1.18 7.12
C SER A 57 -17.91 -2.57 7.48
N LYS A 58 -17.49 -3.12 8.64
CA LYS A 58 -17.88 -4.45 9.15
C LYS A 58 -17.46 -5.61 8.23
N VAL A 59 -16.50 -5.37 7.34
CA VAL A 59 -15.85 -6.43 6.56
C VAL A 59 -15.05 -7.31 7.52
N ASN A 60 -15.18 -8.64 7.41
CA ASN A 60 -14.31 -9.56 8.13
C ASN A 60 -12.97 -9.67 7.41
N TYR A 61 -11.97 -8.90 7.86
CA TYR A 61 -10.66 -8.83 7.21
C TYR A 61 -9.56 -9.45 8.08
N GLY A 62 -8.48 -9.86 7.40
CA GLY A 62 -7.23 -10.27 8.04
C GLY A 62 -6.07 -9.42 7.54
N VAL A 63 -5.02 -9.32 8.35
CA VAL A 63 -3.75 -8.69 7.96
C VAL A 63 -2.68 -9.78 7.93
N THR A 64 -1.93 -9.87 6.83
CA THR A 64 -0.93 -10.92 6.61
C THR A 64 0.29 -10.39 5.85
N LEU A 65 1.28 -11.25 5.65
CA LEU A 65 2.49 -10.95 4.90
C LEU A 65 2.16 -10.64 3.43
N LEU A 66 2.90 -9.69 2.85
CA LEU A 66 2.82 -9.42 1.41
C LEU A 66 3.22 -10.65 0.58
N PRO A 67 2.62 -10.84 -0.61
CA PRO A 67 3.00 -11.93 -1.50
C PRO A 67 4.48 -11.91 -1.85
N THR A 68 5.06 -13.08 -2.10
CA THR A 68 6.40 -13.20 -2.68
C THR A 68 6.35 -13.00 -4.19
N PHE A 69 7.40 -12.38 -4.75
CA PHE A 69 7.61 -12.29 -6.20
C PHE A 69 8.86 -13.11 -6.55
N THR A 70 8.74 -14.04 -7.51
CA THR A 70 9.84 -14.94 -7.93
C THR A 70 10.56 -15.67 -6.78
N GLY A 71 9.83 -16.00 -5.70
CA GLY A 71 10.36 -16.65 -4.50
C GLY A 71 11.00 -15.70 -3.48
N ALA A 72 11.17 -14.41 -3.81
CA ALA A 72 11.65 -13.38 -2.90
C ALA A 72 10.49 -12.67 -2.18
N ARG A 73 10.71 -12.25 -0.93
CA ARG A 73 9.73 -11.44 -0.18
C ARG A 73 9.56 -10.06 -0.82
N SER A 74 8.35 -9.51 -0.74
CA SER A 74 8.12 -8.10 -1.06
C SER A 74 8.81 -7.19 -0.03
N HIS A 75 9.45 -6.11 -0.50
CA HIS A 75 10.24 -5.18 0.33
C HIS A 75 9.55 -3.81 0.41
N PRO A 76 8.57 -3.60 1.31
CA PRO A 76 7.96 -2.30 1.50
C PRO A 76 8.98 -1.32 2.11
N VAL A 77 8.88 -0.04 1.73
CA VAL A 77 9.64 1.01 2.43
C VAL A 77 9.07 1.18 3.83
N VAL A 78 9.92 1.10 4.85
CA VAL A 78 9.52 1.23 6.25
C VAL A 78 9.62 2.69 6.68
N GLY A 79 8.47 3.30 7.00
CA GLY A 79 8.39 4.65 7.56
C GLY A 79 8.34 4.61 9.09
N VAL A 80 9.12 5.47 9.74
CA VAL A 80 9.08 5.66 11.20
C VAL A 80 8.48 7.02 11.51
N LEU A 81 7.24 7.04 12.01
CA LEU A 81 6.57 8.27 12.42
C LEU A 81 7.38 8.94 13.53
N SER A 82 7.86 10.15 13.26
CA SER A 82 8.78 10.89 14.13
C SER A 82 8.24 12.29 14.41
N ALA A 83 8.42 12.78 15.63
CA ALA A 83 8.05 14.13 16.03
C ALA A 83 9.28 15.03 16.13
N GLY A 84 9.56 15.77 15.05
CA GLY A 84 10.62 16.79 15.05
C GLY A 84 10.15 18.08 15.71
N ARG A 85 11.03 18.73 16.49
CA ARG A 85 10.78 20.10 16.99
C ARG A 85 11.58 21.09 16.15
N THR A 86 10.93 22.17 15.72
CA THR A 86 11.59 23.26 14.99
C THR A 86 12.68 23.90 15.86
N ALA A 87 13.90 24.04 15.31
CA ALA A 87 15.04 24.63 16.01
C ALA A 87 14.82 26.11 16.38
N ALA A 88 14.01 26.84 15.62
CA ALA A 88 13.69 28.25 15.86
C ALA A 88 12.68 28.49 17.00
N ARG A 89 12.27 27.45 17.75
CA ARG A 89 11.33 27.61 18.88
C ARG A 89 12.04 28.30 20.06
N ARG A 90 12.14 29.63 20.02
CA ARG A 90 12.45 30.44 21.20
C ARG A 90 11.35 30.21 22.23
N ARG A 91 11.76 29.80 23.44
CA ARG A 91 10.90 29.78 24.63
C ARG A 91 10.46 31.23 24.86
N ALA A 92 9.20 31.56 24.60
CA ALA A 92 8.60 32.75 25.20
C ALA A 92 8.49 32.42 26.69
N ALA A 93 9.30 33.11 27.50
CA ALA A 93 9.15 33.17 28.95
C ALA A 93 8.07 34.19 29.30
#